data_AF-A0A3D3LT05-F1
#
_entry.id   AF-A0A3D3LT05-F1
#
_cell.length_a   1.000
_cell.length_b   1.000
_cell.length_c   1.000
_cell.angle_alpha   90.00
_cell.angle_beta   90.00
_cell.angle_gamma   90.00
#
_symmetry.space_group_name_H-M   'P 1'
#
loop_
_entity.id
_entity.type
_entity.pdbx_description
1 polymer ?
#
loop_
_entity_poly.entity_id
_entity_poly.type
_entity_poly.pdbx_seq_one_letter_code
_entity_poly.pdbx_strand_id
1 'polypeptide(L)'
;MNDFFQNTVEIFKKELKSEFRTKYVLNSLLMFVLICVSVIRFAAGDEKIDNEILTGLFWVTIFFASVSSLARTFIKEQDKETSIALKLTSVVDSVYSGKLIFNLILSYVTGLISLILFVLIMNYEIKNFSGFMLFFFLGNTGLVIILTSI
;
A
#
# COMPACT_ATOMS: atom_id res chain seq x y z
N MET A 1 6.70 11.39 -27.87
CA MET A 1 5.57 11.39 -26.90
C MET A 1 5.08 9.97 -26.59
N ASN A 2 5.06 9.04 -27.56
CA ASN A 2 4.76 7.63 -27.31
C ASN A 2 5.85 6.86 -26.54
N ASP A 3 7.13 7.23 -26.68
CA ASP A 3 8.24 6.52 -26.01
C ASP A 3 8.20 6.67 -24.49
N PHE A 4 7.63 7.77 -23.99
CA PHE A 4 7.50 8.02 -22.55
C PHE A 4 6.49 7.08 -21.91
N PHE A 5 5.33 6.91 -22.55
CA PHE A 5 4.27 6.01 -22.09
C PHE A 5 4.71 4.55 -22.18
N GLN A 6 5.41 4.16 -23.24
CA GLN A 6 5.93 2.80 -23.39
C GLN A 6 6.98 2.49 -22.31
N ASN A 7 7.93 3.40 -22.06
CA ASN A 7 8.93 3.20 -21.01
C ASN A 7 8.31 3.14 -19.61
N THR A 8 7.33 3.99 -19.28
CA THR A 8 6.63 3.93 -17.99
C THR A 8 5.89 2.60 -17.82
N VAL A 9 5.21 2.10 -18.86
CA VAL A 9 4.48 0.83 -18.82
C VAL A 9 5.44 -0.38 -18.74
N GLU A 10 6.58 -0.33 -19.41
CA GLU A 10 7.59 -1.39 -19.31
C GLU A 10 8.22 -1.46 -17.93
N ILE A 11 8.62 -0.32 -17.37
CA ILE A 11 9.15 -0.24 -16.00
C ILE A 11 8.09 -0.73 -15.01
N PHE A 12 6.84 -0.29 -15.16
CA PHE A 12 5.72 -0.77 -14.35
C PHE A 12 5.54 -2.29 -14.42
N LYS A 13 5.52 -2.88 -15.63
CA LYS A 13 5.44 -4.35 -15.80
C LYS A 13 6.63 -5.07 -15.16
N LYS A 14 7.82 -4.48 -15.23
CA LYS A 14 9.05 -5.06 -14.68
C LYS A 14 9.02 -5.07 -13.15
N GLU A 15 8.60 -3.97 -12.54
CA GLU A 15 8.36 -3.84 -11.09
C GLU A 15 7.24 -4.77 -10.62
N LEU A 16 6.12 -4.84 -11.35
CA LEU A 16 4.98 -5.71 -11.05
C LEU A 16 5.35 -7.19 -11.13
N LYS A 17 6.12 -7.60 -12.14
CA LYS A 17 6.68 -8.95 -12.23
C LYS A 17 7.67 -9.24 -11.10
N SER A 18 8.40 -8.24 -10.62
CA SER A 18 9.28 -8.36 -9.46
C SER A 18 8.50 -8.53 -8.14
N GLU A 19 7.42 -7.77 -7.87
CA GLU A 19 6.60 -8.04 -6.66
C GLU A 19 5.95 -9.41 -6.73
N PHE A 20 5.27 -9.71 -7.84
CA PHE A 20 4.41 -10.88 -7.95
C PHE A 20 5.21 -12.17 -7.88
N ARG A 21 6.47 -12.13 -8.35
CA ARG A 21 7.40 -13.25 -8.20
C ARG A 21 7.85 -13.42 -6.74
N THR A 22 7.95 -12.34 -5.99
CA THR A 22 8.42 -12.41 -4.61
C THR A 22 7.30 -12.84 -3.66
N LYS A 23 6.02 -12.47 -3.90
CA LYS A 23 4.81 -12.72 -3.04
C LYS A 23 4.95 -12.36 -1.56
N TYR A 24 6.15 -11.97 -1.12
CA TYR A 24 6.57 -11.87 0.26
C TYR A 24 6.03 -10.59 0.90
N VAL A 25 5.94 -9.50 0.12
CA VAL A 25 5.45 -8.21 0.60
C VAL A 25 3.96 -8.28 0.89
N LEU A 26 3.18 -8.77 -0.08
CA LEU A 26 1.75 -8.99 0.09
C LEU A 26 1.47 -9.94 1.26
N ASN A 27 2.24 -11.03 1.37
CA ASN A 27 2.06 -12.02 2.43
C ASN A 27 2.48 -11.49 3.82
N SER A 28 3.58 -10.72 3.90
CA SER A 28 4.02 -10.09 5.14
C SER A 28 3.03 -9.03 5.63
N LEU A 29 2.45 -8.25 4.71
CA LEU A 29 1.42 -7.27 5.02
C LEU A 29 0.12 -7.94 5.44
N LEU A 30 -0.29 -9.00 4.73
CA LEU A 30 -1.42 -9.83 5.12
C LEU A 30 -1.24 -10.38 6.54
N MET A 31 -0.08 -10.96 6.84
CA MET A 31 0.23 -11.46 8.18
C MET A 31 0.18 -10.35 9.22
N PHE A 32 0.72 -9.16 8.93
CA PHE A 32 0.65 -8.03 9.84
C PHE A 32 -0.80 -7.63 10.15
N VAL A 33 -1.63 -7.44 9.12
CA VAL A 33 -3.04 -7.09 9.27
C VAL A 33 -3.80 -8.18 10.05
N LEU A 34 -3.57 -9.44 9.71
CA LEU A 34 -4.18 -10.58 10.38
C LEU A 34 -3.81 -10.64 11.86
N ILE A 35 -2.54 -10.44 12.20
CA ILE A 35 -2.06 -10.42 13.58
C ILE A 35 -2.67 -9.24 14.33
N CYS A 36 -2.63 -8.03 13.77
CA CYS A 36 -3.25 -6.85 14.38
C CYS A 36 -4.73 -7.10 14.68
N VAL A 37 -5.50 -7.50 13.67
CA VAL A 37 -6.94 -7.74 13.83
C VAL A 37 -7.20 -8.86 14.84
N SER A 38 -6.42 -9.94 14.83
CA SER A 38 -6.57 -11.04 15.80
C SER A 38 -6.25 -10.59 17.22
N VAL A 39 -5.19 -9.81 17.42
CA VAL A 39 -4.82 -9.27 18.74
C VAL A 39 -5.87 -8.30 19.25
N ILE A 40 -6.39 -7.41 18.39
CA ILE A 40 -7.47 -6.49 18.73
C ILE A 40 -8.73 -7.27 19.12
N ARG A 41 -9.10 -8.29 18.33
CA ARG A 41 -10.27 -9.14 18.61
C ARG A 41 -10.11 -9.92 19.90
N PHE A 42 -8.93 -10.44 20.17
CA PHE A 42 -8.64 -11.13 21.42
C PHE A 42 -8.65 -10.18 22.62
N ALA A 43 -8.10 -8.98 22.47
CA ALA A 43 -8.06 -7.96 23.53
C ALA A 43 -9.45 -7.41 23.88
N ALA A 44 -10.35 -7.29 22.88
CA ALA A 44 -11.72 -6.85 23.08
C ALA A 44 -12.65 -7.97 23.59
N GLY A 45 -12.29 -9.24 23.39
CA GLY A 45 -13.13 -10.38 23.76
C GLY A 45 -14.49 -10.35 23.05
N ASP A 46 -15.56 -10.56 23.83
CA ASP A 46 -16.96 -10.53 23.37
C ASP A 46 -17.60 -9.14 23.42
N GLU A 47 -16.91 -8.14 23.97
CA GLU A 47 -17.45 -6.78 24.01
C GLU A 47 -17.42 -6.14 22.60
N LYS A 48 -18.49 -5.40 22.29
CA LYS A 48 -18.54 -4.62 21.05
C LYS A 48 -17.62 -3.41 21.21
N ILE A 49 -16.56 -3.39 20.41
CA ILE A 49 -15.68 -2.23 20.29
C ILE A 49 -16.46 -1.09 19.65
N ASP A 50 -16.30 0.12 20.19
CA ASP A 50 -16.90 1.30 19.58
C ASP A 50 -16.37 1.53 18.15
N ASN A 51 -17.24 1.98 17.26
CA ASN A 51 -16.94 2.11 15.85
C ASN A 51 -15.87 3.18 15.59
N GLU A 52 -15.76 4.17 16.48
CA GLU A 52 -14.69 5.19 16.45
C GLU A 52 -13.29 4.56 16.63
N ILE A 53 -13.16 3.62 17.56
CA ILE A 53 -11.90 2.92 17.82
C ILE A 53 -11.53 2.02 16.64
N LEU A 54 -12.51 1.29 16.09
CA LEU A 54 -12.30 0.45 14.89
C LEU A 54 -11.85 1.30 13.69
N THR A 55 -12.43 2.48 13.52
CA THR A 55 -12.03 3.43 12.46
C THR A 55 -10.57 3.87 12.64
N GLY A 56 -10.16 4.22 13.86
CA GLY A 56 -8.78 4.58 14.17
C GLY A 56 -7.80 3.44 13.89
N LEU A 57 -8.13 2.22 14.32
CA LEU A 57 -7.29 1.02 14.10
C LEU A 57 -7.15 0.67 12.63
N PHE A 58 -8.21 0.84 11.84
CA PHE A 58 -8.17 0.69 10.39
C PHE A 58 -7.18 1.66 9.74
N TRP A 59 -7.22 2.95 10.12
CA TRP A 59 -6.28 3.95 9.61
C TRP A 59 -4.84 3.71 10.03
N VAL A 60 -4.61 3.29 11.28
CA VAL A 60 -3.27 2.89 11.75
C VAL A 60 -2.73 1.73 10.91
N THR A 61 -3.58 0.75 10.58
CA THR A 61 -3.22 -0.40 9.75
C THR A 61 -2.82 0.05 8.34
N ILE A 62 -3.60 0.94 7.72
CA ILE A 62 -3.27 1.51 6.40
C ILE A 62 -1.96 2.29 6.44
N PHE A 63 -1.75 3.10 7.47
CA PHE A 63 -0.54 3.89 7.64
C PHE A 63 0.71 2.99 7.71
N PHE A 64 0.68 1.97 8.57
CA PHE A 64 1.78 1.00 8.69
C PHE A 64 1.99 0.19 7.41
N ALA A 65 0.91 -0.18 6.72
CA ALA A 65 1.00 -0.87 5.44
C ALA A 65 1.69 0.00 4.38
N SER A 66 1.34 1.29 4.32
CA SER A 66 1.92 2.26 3.39
C SER A 66 3.41 2.49 3.67
N VAL A 67 3.78 2.68 4.93
CA VAL A 67 5.18 2.85 5.35
C VAL A 67 6.02 1.60 5.03
N SER A 68 5.46 0.41 5.25
CA SER A 68 6.14 -0.86 4.97
C SER A 68 6.38 -1.08 3.47
N SER A 69 5.45 -0.64 2.62
CA SER A 69 5.62 -0.63 1.16
C SER A 69 6.80 0.25 0.75
N LEU A 70 6.90 1.45 1.33
CA LEU A 70 7.94 2.40 0.99
C LEU A 70 9.34 1.92 1.39
N ALA A 71 9.50 1.43 2.62
CA ALA A 71 10.81 0.99 3.14
C ALA A 71 11.48 -0.06 2.24
N ARG A 72 10.72 -0.98 1.65
CA ARG A 72 11.26 -1.98 0.73
C ARG A 72 11.56 -1.44 -0.66
N THR A 73 10.83 -0.43 -1.10
CA THR A 73 11.10 0.26 -2.37
C THR A 73 12.47 0.95 -2.31
N PHE A 74 12.84 1.49 -1.15
CA PHE A 74 14.16 2.06 -0.86
C PHE A 74 15.27 1.00 -0.72
N ILE A 75 15.00 -0.09 0.02
CA ILE A 75 16.00 -1.16 0.21
C ILE A 75 16.32 -1.86 -1.13
N LYS A 76 15.31 -2.11 -1.98
CA LYS A 76 15.50 -2.63 -3.35
C LYS A 76 16.31 -1.68 -4.24
N GLU A 77 16.31 -0.38 -3.94
CA GLU A 77 17.07 0.65 -4.66
C GLU A 77 18.52 0.73 -4.18
N GLN A 78 18.76 0.44 -2.90
CA GLN A 78 20.11 0.42 -2.32
C GLN A 78 20.87 -0.86 -2.69
N ASP A 79 20.18 -2.00 -2.81
CA ASP A 79 20.76 -3.27 -3.28
C ASP A 79 21.01 -3.31 -4.80
N LYS A 80 20.29 -2.49 -5.57
CA LYS A 80 20.55 -2.29 -7.00
C LYS A 80 21.45 -1.07 -7.18
N GLU A 81 22.77 -1.28 -7.19
CA GLU A 81 23.77 -0.31 -7.66
C GLU A 81 23.56 0.19 -9.12
N THR A 82 22.39 -0.07 -9.73
CA THR A 82 21.96 0.36 -11.06
C THR A 82 21.28 1.75 -11.06
N SER A 83 21.11 2.36 -9.90
CA SER A 83 20.48 3.68 -9.73
C SER A 83 21.27 4.82 -10.39
N ILE A 84 22.59 4.69 -10.51
CA ILE A 84 23.45 5.68 -11.17
C ILE A 84 23.47 5.46 -12.70
N ALA A 85 23.51 4.20 -13.14
CA ALA A 85 23.53 3.85 -14.56
C ALA A 85 22.21 4.20 -15.28
N LEU A 86 21.05 4.04 -14.64
CA LEU A 86 19.75 4.38 -15.24
C LEU A 86 19.45 5.89 -15.24
N LYS A 87 19.94 6.66 -14.25
CA LYS A 87 19.82 8.13 -14.19
C LYS A 87 20.61 8.84 -15.29
N LEU A 88 21.64 8.18 -15.84
CA LEU A 88 22.44 8.70 -16.95
C LEU A 88 21.79 8.49 -18.34
N THR A 89 20.75 7.64 -18.45
CA THR A 89 20.21 7.22 -19.76
C THR A 89 18.70 7.41 -19.92
N SER A 90 17.94 7.62 -18.84
CA SER A 90 16.48 7.76 -18.89
C SER A 90 15.99 9.03 -18.19
N VAL A 91 14.97 9.67 -18.77
CA VAL A 91 14.33 10.89 -18.23
C VAL A 91 13.76 10.57 -16.84
N VAL A 92 14.30 11.24 -15.83
CA VAL A 92 14.03 11.06 -14.39
C VAL A 92 12.53 10.98 -14.05
N ASP A 93 11.70 11.73 -14.78
CA ASP A 93 10.25 11.80 -14.55
C ASP A 93 9.48 10.51 -14.92
N SER A 94 9.99 9.72 -15.88
CA SER A 94 9.33 8.47 -16.32
C SER A 94 9.50 7.35 -15.28
N VAL A 95 10.67 7.31 -14.64
CA VAL A 95 11.02 6.34 -13.59
C VAL A 95 10.21 6.65 -12.32
N TYR A 96 10.15 7.93 -11.92
CA TYR A 96 9.36 8.37 -10.77
C TYR A 96 7.87 8.04 -10.93
N SER A 97 7.29 8.38 -12.10
CA SER A 97 5.87 8.13 -12.39
C SER A 97 5.52 6.64 -12.37
N GLY A 98 6.39 5.78 -12.94
CA GLY A 98 6.19 4.33 -12.91
C GLY A 98 6.21 3.74 -11.49
N LYS A 99 7.10 4.26 -10.64
CA LYS A 99 7.23 3.85 -9.23
C LYS A 99 6.05 4.30 -8.37
N LEU A 100 5.57 5.51 -8.61
CA LEU A 100 4.43 6.10 -7.89
C LEU A 100 3.14 5.33 -8.21
N ILE A 101 2.87 5.05 -9.49
CA ILE A 101 1.72 4.23 -9.93
C ILE A 101 1.77 2.84 -9.31
N PHE A 102 2.96 2.26 -9.23
CA PHE A 102 3.15 0.95 -8.65
C PHE A 102 2.89 0.92 -7.14
N ASN A 103 3.45 1.87 -6.38
CA ASN A 103 3.17 2.00 -4.95
C ASN A 103 1.69 2.29 -4.69
N LEU A 104 1.04 3.09 -5.54
CA LEU A 104 -0.41 3.32 -5.46
C LEU A 104 -1.19 2.02 -5.58
N ILE A 105 -0.91 1.21 -6.61
CA ILE A 105 -1.61 -0.05 -6.83
C ILE A 105 -1.36 -1.02 -5.67
N LEU A 106 -0.12 -1.13 -5.20
CA LEU A 106 0.19 -2.00 -4.06
C LEU A 106 -0.58 -1.55 -2.80
N SER A 107 -0.60 -0.24 -2.51
CA SER A 107 -1.31 0.33 -1.36
C SER A 107 -2.83 0.17 -1.46
N TYR A 108 -3.40 0.24 -2.67
CA TYR A 108 -4.83 0.00 -2.88
C TYR A 108 -5.20 -1.46 -2.66
N VAL A 109 -4.40 -2.39 -3.19
CA VAL A 109 -4.64 -3.83 -3.01
C VAL A 109 -4.57 -4.19 -1.54
N THR A 110 -3.53 -3.72 -0.83
CA THR A 110 -3.37 -4.01 0.61
C THR A 110 -4.46 -3.36 1.44
N GLY A 111 -4.82 -2.09 1.15
CA GLY A 111 -5.92 -1.41 1.84
C GLY A 111 -7.29 -2.09 1.65
N LEU A 112 -7.59 -2.58 0.45
CA LEU A 112 -8.83 -3.33 0.18
C LEU A 112 -8.87 -4.66 0.94
N ILE A 113 -7.74 -5.38 0.98
CA ILE A 113 -7.60 -6.61 1.76
C ILE A 113 -7.81 -6.33 3.25
N SER A 114 -7.18 -5.27 3.77
CA SER A 114 -7.36 -4.85 5.17
C SER A 114 -8.82 -4.52 5.48
N LEU A 115 -9.50 -3.81 4.59
CA LEU A 115 -10.91 -3.49 4.76
C LEU A 115 -11.78 -4.75 4.85
N ILE A 116 -11.56 -5.71 3.95
CA ILE A 116 -12.27 -7.00 3.96
C ILE A 116 -12.06 -7.72 5.29
N LEU A 117 -10.81 -7.77 5.79
CA LEU A 117 -10.50 -8.42 7.05
C LEU A 117 -11.15 -7.72 8.26
N PHE A 118 -11.15 -6.38 8.28
CA PHE A 118 -11.82 -5.61 9.33
C PHE A 118 -13.34 -5.81 9.33
N VAL A 119 -13.98 -5.81 8.16
CA VAL A 119 -15.42 -6.05 8.06
C VAL A 119 -15.78 -7.47 8.50
N LEU A 120 -15.03 -8.48 8.06
CA LEU A 120 -15.32 -9.89 8.37
C LEU A 120 -15.04 -10.28 9.82
N ILE A 121 -13.92 -9.83 10.40
CA ILE A 121 -13.47 -10.28 11.73
C ILE A 121 -13.97 -9.37 12.85
N MET A 122 -14.08 -8.06 12.59
CA MET A 122 -14.47 -7.07 13.59
C MET A 122 -15.93 -6.64 13.51
N ASN A 123 -16.70 -7.14 12.53
CA ASN A 123 -18.05 -6.66 12.23
C ASN A 123 -18.11 -5.12 12.10
N TYR A 124 -17.12 -4.55 11.41
CA TYR A 124 -17.05 -3.11 11.23
C TYR A 124 -18.26 -2.58 10.44
N GLU A 125 -19.11 -1.81 11.10
CA GLU A 125 -20.34 -1.26 10.50
C GLU A 125 -20.03 0.05 9.75
N ILE A 126 -20.00 -0.03 8.42
CA ILE A 126 -19.82 1.13 7.57
C ILE A 126 -21.17 1.85 7.44
N LYS A 127 -21.42 2.85 8.30
CA LYS A 127 -22.65 3.66 8.26
C LYS A 127 -22.82 4.43 6.94
N ASN A 128 -21.72 4.90 6.34
CA ASN A 128 -21.75 5.77 5.16
C ASN A 128 -20.76 5.27 4.08
N PHE A 129 -21.20 4.31 3.27
CA PHE A 129 -20.33 3.63 2.29
C PHE A 129 -19.70 4.60 1.28
N SER A 130 -20.47 5.54 0.73
CA SER A 130 -19.95 6.49 -0.26
C SER A 130 -18.92 7.46 0.32
N GLY A 131 -19.13 7.95 1.54
CA GLY A 131 -18.17 8.83 2.22
C GLY A 131 -16.90 8.09 2.61
N PHE A 132 -17.04 6.86 3.11
CA PHE A 132 -15.92 6.00 3.45
C PHE A 132 -15.05 5.70 2.22
N MET A 133 -15.66 5.35 1.08
CA MET A 133 -14.92 5.06 -0.15
C MET A 133 -14.11 6.27 -0.61
N LEU A 134 -14.70 7.46 -0.61
CA LEU A 134 -14.01 8.71 -0.95
C LEU A 134 -12.82 8.99 -0.03
N PHE A 135 -13.01 8.88 1.29
CA PHE A 135 -11.94 9.08 2.26
C PHE A 135 -10.83 8.04 2.11
N PHE A 136 -11.18 6.78 1.86
CA PHE A 136 -10.23 5.72 1.61
C PHE A 136 -9.41 6.01 0.34
N PHE A 137 -10.05 6.40 -0.76
CA PHE A 137 -9.35 6.74 -2.00
C PHE A 137 -8.41 7.95 -1.80
N LEU A 138 -8.93 9.06 -1.26
CA LEU A 138 -8.16 10.30 -1.04
C LEU A 138 -7.02 10.10 -0.06
N GLY A 139 -7.29 9.50 1.10
CA GLY A 139 -6.27 9.30 2.14
C GLY A 139 -5.18 8.33 1.69
N ASN A 140 -5.53 7.25 1.01
CA ASN A 140 -4.54 6.31 0.50
C ASN A 140 -3.66 6.94 -0.59
N THR A 141 -4.24 7.75 -1.50
CA THR A 141 -3.42 8.51 -2.47
C THR A 141 -2.49 9.51 -1.79
N GLY A 142 -2.99 10.29 -0.82
CA GLY A 142 -2.19 11.28 -0.11
C GLY A 142 -1.00 10.65 0.62
N LEU A 143 -1.25 9.54 1.32
CA LEU A 143 -0.20 8.79 2.02
C LEU A 143 0.87 8.29 1.05
N VAL A 144 0.48 7.68 -0.07
CA VAL A 144 1.43 7.16 -1.05
C VAL A 144 2.24 8.26 -1.71
N ILE A 145 1.62 9.42 -2.02
CA ILE A 145 2.31 10.56 -2.62
C ILE A 145 3.37 11.11 -1.66
N ILE A 146 3.00 11.36 -0.40
CA ILE A 146 3.92 11.89 0.61
C ILE A 146 5.08 10.93 0.83
N LEU A 147 4.78 9.65 1.00
CA LEU A 147 5.78 8.61 1.24
C LEU A 147 6.73 8.46 0.05
N THR A 148 6.24 8.52 -1.19
CA THR A 148 7.09 8.40 -2.40
C THR A 148 7.97 9.64 -2.63
N SER A 149 7.67 10.76 -1.98
CA SER A 149 8.46 11.99 -2.08
C SER A 149 9.61 12.09 -1.07
N ILE A 150 9.59 11.26 -0.02
CA ILE A 150 10.70 11.06 0.93
C ILE A 150 11.71 10.15 0.26
#